data_AF-A0A6I7Q6W1-F1
#
_entry.id   AF-A0A6I7Q6W1-F1
#
_cell.length_a   1.000
_cell.length_b   1.000
_cell.length_c   1.000
_cell.angle_alpha   90.00
_cell.angle_beta   90.00
_cell.angle_gamma   90.00
#
_symmetry.space_group_name_H-M   'P 1'
#
loop_
_entity.id
_entity.type
_entity.pdbx_description
1 polymer ?
#
loop_
_entity_poly.entity_id
_entity_poly.type
_entity_poly.pdbx_seq_one_letter_code
_entity_poly.pdbx_strand_id
1 'polypeptide(L)'
;MAARGGWAVNAVDLPPWPALADTPAPLPVLALRRGRWGKVAGGTSDYRWLACSPGFGAGRTDLAGALRLGAEDHPTRGLLWRRLPDRLLAVAVAPSHARDSAGRPSLLQKQVLEWPLASPPSGAAPAAGPPWRLPLPAALAALWLLPAIAIDDDGAGPADGNDPRWRDPAFALPAAPTALQPDLTITHARIVDGAAALTAQVPAPVLAAWYATLLAGGCPAVLPAPAALP
;
A
#
# COMPACT_ATOMS: atom_id res chain seq x y z
N MET A 1 -31.97 36.64 -1.19
CA MET A 1 -30.59 36.28 -1.59
C MET A 1 -30.43 34.78 -1.34
N ALA A 2 -30.68 33.98 -2.37
CA ALA A 2 -30.74 32.52 -2.31
C ALA A 2 -29.57 31.91 -3.11
N ALA A 3 -29.26 30.65 -2.77
CA ALA A 3 -28.26 29.73 -3.34
C ALA A 3 -26.80 30.03 -2.93
N ARG A 4 -26.00 29.04 -2.48
CA ARG A 4 -25.83 27.66 -2.99
C ARG A 4 -25.69 26.71 -1.79
N GLY A 5 -26.51 25.67 -1.66
CA GLY A 5 -26.45 24.49 -2.52
C GLY A 5 -25.46 23.50 -1.91
N GLY A 6 -25.85 22.87 -0.80
CA GLY A 6 -25.04 21.86 -0.11
C GLY A 6 -24.74 20.69 -1.04
N TRP A 7 -23.48 20.27 -1.05
CA TRP A 7 -23.02 19.15 -1.85
C TRP A 7 -23.52 17.86 -1.21
N ALA A 8 -24.73 17.44 -1.60
CA ALA A 8 -25.14 16.06 -1.44
C ALA A 8 -24.36 15.24 -2.47
N VAL A 9 -23.27 14.61 -2.04
CA VAL A 9 -22.51 13.70 -2.91
C VAL A 9 -23.21 12.35 -2.86
N ASN A 10 -23.85 12.03 -3.98
CA ASN A 10 -24.43 10.77 -4.44
C ASN A 10 -24.12 9.53 -3.58
N ALA A 11 -25.17 8.95 -2.99
CA ALA A 11 -25.14 7.59 -2.47
C ALA A 11 -24.98 6.61 -3.65
N VAL A 12 -23.74 6.32 -4.01
CA VAL A 12 -23.45 5.11 -4.78
C VAL A 12 -23.47 3.98 -3.76
N ASP A 13 -24.52 3.16 -3.79
CA ASP A 13 -24.54 1.92 -3.04
C ASP A 13 -23.39 1.04 -3.59
N LEU A 14 -22.45 0.68 -2.72
CA LEU A 14 -21.52 -0.38 -3.03
C LEU A 14 -22.34 -1.64 -3.36
N PRO A 15 -21.82 -2.57 -4.19
CA PRO A 15 -22.50 -3.85 -4.37
C PRO A 15 -22.78 -4.44 -2.98
N PRO A 16 -23.91 -5.13 -2.76
CA PRO A 16 -24.32 -5.65 -1.45
C PRO A 16 -23.43 -6.83 -1.04
N TRP A 17 -22.15 -6.55 -0.92
CA TRP A 17 -21.12 -7.50 -0.61
C TRP A 17 -21.06 -7.57 0.92
N PRO A 18 -21.14 -8.77 1.54
CA PRO A 18 -21.20 -8.87 3.00
C PRO A 18 -20.03 -8.19 3.70
N ALA A 19 -18.86 -8.11 3.06
CA ALA A 19 -17.71 -7.39 3.59
C ALA A 19 -17.95 -5.87 3.73
N LEU A 20 -18.87 -5.29 2.96
CA LEU A 20 -19.08 -3.84 2.86
C LEU A 20 -20.28 -3.35 3.68
N ALA A 21 -21.07 -4.26 4.28
CA ALA A 21 -22.34 -3.98 4.92
C ALA A 21 -22.27 -2.91 6.04
N ASP A 22 -21.13 -2.84 6.75
CA ASP A 22 -20.92 -1.91 7.87
C ASP A 22 -20.01 -0.71 7.51
N THR A 23 -19.83 -0.43 6.22
CA THR A 23 -18.97 0.66 5.76
C THR A 23 -19.69 2.01 5.95
N PRO A 24 -19.12 2.97 6.69
CA PRO A 24 -19.77 4.27 6.89
C PRO A 24 -19.82 5.08 5.58
N ALA A 25 -20.87 5.89 5.45
CA ALA A 25 -20.95 6.96 4.46
C ALA A 25 -21.18 8.30 5.21
N PRO A 26 -20.32 9.32 5.04
CA PRO A 26 -19.17 9.39 4.15
C PRO A 26 -17.92 8.66 4.68
N LEU A 27 -17.05 8.22 3.76
CA LEU A 27 -15.78 7.58 4.11
C LEU A 27 -14.77 8.61 4.66
N PRO A 28 -14.02 8.27 5.73
CA PRO A 28 -13.03 9.17 6.30
C PRO A 28 -11.81 9.32 5.36
N VAL A 29 -11.15 10.48 5.45
CA VAL A 29 -9.80 10.66 4.89
C VAL A 29 -8.85 9.69 5.62
N LEU A 30 -8.14 8.88 4.86
CA LEU A 30 -7.15 7.95 5.39
C LEU A 30 -5.84 8.69 5.60
N ALA A 31 -5.37 8.76 6.84
CA ALA A 31 -4.03 9.25 7.16
C ALA A 31 -3.01 8.13 6.93
N LEU A 32 -2.09 8.35 6.00
CA LEU A 32 -1.14 7.37 5.51
C LEU A 32 0.28 7.81 5.82
N ARG A 33 1.11 6.82 6.13
CA ARG A 33 2.55 6.97 6.31
C ARG A 33 3.26 6.36 5.12
N ARG A 34 4.44 6.86 4.81
CA ARG A 34 5.23 6.42 3.66
C ARG A 34 6.64 6.07 4.08
N GLY A 35 7.16 5.03 3.46
CA GLY A 35 8.55 4.63 3.55
C GLY A 35 9.10 4.32 2.17
N ARG A 36 10.37 4.63 1.93
CA ARG A 36 11.12 4.20 0.75
C ARG A 36 12.26 3.33 1.22
N TRP A 37 12.33 2.10 0.73
CA TRP A 37 13.36 1.12 1.06
C TRP A 37 14.19 0.81 -0.18
N GLY A 38 15.51 0.73 -0.02
CA GLY A 38 16.43 0.55 -1.15
C GLY A 38 17.88 0.66 -0.71
N LYS A 39 18.77 0.86 -1.69
CA LYS A 39 20.20 1.05 -1.45
C LYS A 39 20.59 2.49 -1.74
N VAL A 40 21.47 3.05 -0.89
CA VAL A 40 22.06 4.38 -1.09
C VAL A 40 23.03 4.32 -2.27
N ALA A 41 22.98 5.32 -3.16
CA ALA A 41 23.85 5.36 -4.33
C ALA A 41 25.33 5.43 -3.91
N GLY A 42 26.18 4.56 -4.45
CA GLY A 42 27.61 4.49 -4.08
C GLY A 42 27.89 3.94 -2.66
N GLY A 43 26.84 3.65 -1.87
CA GLY A 43 26.98 3.09 -0.53
C GLY A 43 27.48 1.64 -0.56
N THR A 44 28.43 1.33 0.33
CA THR A 44 28.90 -0.05 0.57
C THR A 44 27.92 -0.87 1.39
N SER A 45 26.94 -0.22 2.02
CA SER A 45 26.03 -0.84 2.97
C SER A 45 24.86 -1.59 2.34
N ASP A 46 24.24 -2.44 3.16
CA ASP A 46 23.00 -3.16 2.83
C ASP A 46 21.79 -2.23 2.65
N TYR A 47 20.74 -2.81 2.07
CA TYR A 47 19.46 -2.15 1.86
C TYR A 47 18.84 -1.67 3.17
N ARG A 48 18.21 -0.48 3.13
CA ARG A 48 17.67 0.20 4.29
C ARG A 48 16.54 1.15 3.90
N TRP A 49 15.92 1.77 4.90
CA TRP A 49 15.00 2.87 4.67
C TRP A 49 15.77 4.11 4.20
N LEU A 50 15.46 4.57 2.99
CA LEU A 50 16.01 5.78 2.38
C LEU A 50 15.20 7.02 2.74
N ALA A 51 13.90 6.87 2.96
CA ALA A 51 13.04 7.96 3.40
C ALA A 51 11.84 7.44 4.20
N CYS A 52 11.41 8.18 5.22
CA CYS A 52 10.28 7.83 6.06
C CYS A 52 9.47 9.08 6.43
N SER A 53 8.14 8.96 6.41
CA SER A 53 7.27 9.96 7.01
C SER A 53 7.24 9.82 8.54
N PRO A 54 6.88 10.87 9.29
CA PRO A 54 6.73 10.79 10.74
C PRO A 54 5.85 9.61 11.19
N GLY A 55 6.32 8.85 12.17
CA GLY A 55 5.60 7.69 12.73
C GLY A 55 5.54 6.44 11.85
N PHE A 56 6.13 6.45 10.64
CA PHE A 56 6.25 5.25 9.81
C PHE A 56 7.00 4.14 10.54
N GLY A 57 6.48 2.91 10.52
CA GLY A 57 7.11 1.78 11.20
C GLY A 57 7.12 1.86 12.73
N ALA A 58 6.49 2.88 13.34
CA ALA A 58 6.49 3.07 14.79
C ALA A 58 6.04 1.79 15.51
N GLY A 59 6.79 1.39 16.55
CA GLY A 59 6.54 0.16 17.31
C GLY A 59 7.01 -1.13 16.63
N ARG A 60 7.68 -1.07 15.46
CA ARG A 60 8.29 -2.23 14.80
C ARG A 60 9.73 -1.98 14.41
N THR A 61 10.65 -2.61 15.14
CA THR A 61 12.09 -2.57 14.87
C THR A 61 12.47 -3.26 13.57
N ASP A 62 11.74 -4.31 13.16
CA ASP A 62 12.00 -5.07 11.94
C ASP A 62 10.81 -5.05 10.95
N LEU A 63 10.35 -3.87 10.57
CA LEU A 63 9.30 -3.75 9.55
C LEU A 63 9.78 -4.30 8.20
N ALA A 64 11.05 -4.14 7.86
CA ALA A 64 11.62 -4.63 6.61
C ALA A 64 11.60 -6.17 6.53
N GLY A 65 12.07 -6.86 7.57
CA GLY A 65 11.99 -8.33 7.65
C GLY A 65 10.55 -8.81 7.76
N ALA A 66 9.69 -8.10 8.50
CA ALA A 66 8.26 -8.39 8.52
C ALA A 66 7.67 -8.30 7.11
N LEU A 67 8.09 -7.37 6.25
CA LEU A 67 7.66 -7.25 4.87
C LEU A 67 8.44 -8.15 3.89
N ARG A 68 9.46 -8.89 4.36
CA ARG A 68 10.40 -9.66 3.53
C ARG A 68 11.06 -8.78 2.46
N LEU A 69 11.50 -7.58 2.85
CA LEU A 69 12.25 -6.70 1.97
C LEU A 69 13.71 -7.15 1.96
N GLY A 70 14.21 -7.52 0.78
CA GLY A 70 15.58 -7.99 0.58
C GLY A 70 16.09 -7.63 -0.82
N ALA A 71 17.35 -7.97 -1.07
CA ALA A 71 17.88 -7.99 -2.42
C ALA A 71 17.14 -9.08 -3.20
N GLU A 72 16.57 -8.73 -4.35
CA GLU A 72 16.05 -9.73 -5.29
C GLU A 72 17.08 -9.90 -6.39
N ASP A 73 17.24 -11.11 -6.92
CA ASP A 73 18.19 -11.41 -7.99
C ASP A 73 17.81 -10.67 -9.29
N HIS A 74 16.51 -10.44 -9.50
CA HIS A 74 15.96 -9.72 -10.65
C HIS A 74 14.88 -8.73 -10.20
N PRO A 75 15.15 -7.42 -10.19
CA PRO A 75 14.15 -6.43 -9.81
C PRO A 75 13.06 -6.36 -10.88
N THR A 76 11.86 -6.81 -10.54
CA THR A 76 10.66 -6.68 -11.38
C THR A 76 9.72 -5.64 -10.79
N ARG A 77 8.92 -5.02 -11.66
CA ARG A 77 7.85 -4.12 -11.21
C ARG A 77 6.71 -4.97 -10.63
N GLY A 78 6.15 -4.52 -9.51
CA GLY A 78 5.05 -5.24 -8.88
C GLY A 78 4.37 -4.46 -7.76
N LEU A 79 3.14 -4.86 -7.47
CA LEU A 79 2.36 -4.35 -6.35
C LEU A 79 2.12 -5.48 -5.35
N LEU A 80 2.38 -5.22 -4.08
CA LEU A 80 2.20 -6.18 -3.00
C LEU A 80 1.27 -5.59 -1.95
N TRP A 81 0.51 -6.46 -1.30
CA TRP A 81 -0.36 -6.10 -0.20
C TRP A 81 -0.05 -6.97 1.01
N ARG A 82 -0.10 -6.37 2.21
CA ARG A 82 0.00 -7.12 3.45
C ARG A 82 -0.81 -6.51 4.58
N ARG A 83 -1.52 -7.35 5.31
CA ARG A 83 -2.08 -7.03 6.62
C ARG A 83 -1.12 -7.47 7.72
N LEU A 84 -0.83 -6.56 8.64
CA LEU A 84 -0.25 -6.86 9.95
C LEU A 84 -1.32 -6.63 11.03
N PRO A 85 -1.10 -7.08 12.28
CA PRO A 85 -2.11 -6.94 13.34
C PRO A 85 -2.59 -5.50 13.58
N ASP A 86 -1.72 -4.52 13.37
CA ASP A 86 -1.90 -3.11 13.73
C ASP A 86 -1.89 -2.13 12.54
N ARG A 87 -1.66 -2.63 11.32
CA ARG A 87 -1.53 -1.81 10.12
C ARG A 87 -1.80 -2.59 8.84
N LEU A 88 -2.13 -1.85 7.80
CA LEU A 88 -2.30 -2.33 6.45
C LEU A 88 -1.24 -1.69 5.56
N LEU A 89 -0.65 -2.47 4.66
CA LEU A 89 0.53 -2.09 3.90
C LEU A 89 0.30 -2.37 2.42
N ALA A 90 0.42 -1.33 1.60
CA ALA A 90 0.60 -1.46 0.16
C ALA A 90 2.08 -1.19 -0.16
N VAL A 91 2.66 -2.01 -1.03
CA VAL A 91 4.06 -1.90 -1.43
C VAL A 91 4.13 -1.88 -2.94
N ALA A 92 4.84 -0.90 -3.49
CA ALA A 92 5.19 -0.88 -4.89
C ALA A 92 6.69 -1.17 -5.04
N VAL A 93 7.01 -2.08 -5.95
CA VAL A 93 8.35 -2.60 -6.20
C VAL A 93 8.75 -2.17 -7.61
N ALA A 94 9.96 -1.65 -7.76
CA ALA A 94 10.50 -1.24 -9.06
C ALA A 94 12.04 -1.38 -9.08
N PRO A 95 12.65 -1.55 -10.27
CA PRO A 95 14.07 -1.34 -10.44
C PRO A 95 14.51 0.03 -9.91
N SER A 96 15.63 0.07 -9.21
CA SER A 96 16.23 1.30 -8.73
C SER A 96 17.22 1.85 -9.76
N HIS A 97 17.26 3.18 -9.89
CA HIS A 97 18.30 3.89 -10.65
C HIS A 97 19.65 3.97 -9.91
N ALA A 98 19.69 3.61 -8.63
CA ALA A 98 20.92 3.60 -7.86
C ALA A 98 21.91 2.57 -8.41
N ARG A 99 23.21 2.86 -8.25
CA ARG A 99 24.31 1.92 -8.47
C ARG A 99 24.96 1.63 -7.12
N ASP A 100 25.40 0.39 -6.93
CA ASP A 100 26.14 0.04 -5.72
C ASP A 100 27.58 0.58 -5.75
N SER A 101 28.33 0.34 -4.68
CA SER A 101 29.75 0.76 -4.59
C SER A 101 30.66 0.13 -5.64
N ALA A 102 30.22 -0.95 -6.32
CA ALA A 102 30.94 -1.58 -7.44
C ALA A 102 30.41 -1.11 -8.81
N GLY A 103 29.50 -0.13 -8.84
CA GLY A 103 28.89 0.40 -10.05
C GLY A 103 27.85 -0.52 -10.70
N ARG A 104 27.49 -1.64 -10.05
CA ARG A 104 26.54 -2.62 -10.59
C ARG A 104 25.12 -2.02 -10.60
N PRO A 105 24.39 -2.16 -11.72
CA PRO A 105 22.97 -1.80 -11.80
C PRO A 105 22.10 -2.92 -11.22
N SER A 106 20.77 -2.83 -11.42
CA SER A 106 19.78 -3.85 -11.04
C SER A 106 19.51 -3.95 -9.53
N LEU A 107 19.57 -2.81 -8.85
CA LEU A 107 19.10 -2.72 -7.47
C LEU A 107 17.58 -2.60 -7.44
N LEU A 108 17.00 -2.88 -6.28
CA LEU A 108 15.56 -2.82 -6.08
C LEU A 108 15.20 -1.63 -5.19
N GLN A 109 14.11 -0.96 -5.55
CA GLN A 109 13.48 0.03 -4.72
C GLN A 109 12.06 -0.43 -4.38
N LYS A 110 11.68 -0.25 -3.11
CA LYS A 110 10.33 -0.55 -2.62
C LYS A 110 9.77 0.72 -1.99
N GLN A 111 8.61 1.16 -2.46
CA GLN A 111 7.82 2.20 -1.82
C GLN A 111 6.75 1.53 -0.98
N VAL A 112 6.59 1.96 0.27
CA VAL A 112 5.67 1.37 1.22
C VAL A 112 4.71 2.44 1.69
N LEU A 113 3.42 2.11 1.64
CA LEU A 113 2.35 2.96 2.10
C LEU A 113 1.65 2.24 3.25
N GLU A 114 1.76 2.82 4.44
CA GLU A 114 1.26 2.28 5.69
C GLU A 114 0.01 3.01 6.12
N TRP A 115 -1.07 2.25 6.32
CA TRP A 115 -2.25 2.72 7.02
C TRP A 115 -2.33 2.08 8.42
N PRO A 116 -2.07 2.84 9.49
CA PRO A 116 -2.23 2.34 10.86
C PRO A 116 -3.70 2.12 11.21
N LEU A 117 -4.03 0.94 11.76
CA LEU A 117 -5.38 0.59 12.22
C LEU A 117 -5.73 1.24 13.57
N ALA A 118 -4.75 1.85 14.24
CA ALA A 118 -4.85 2.44 15.57
C ALA A 118 -4.53 3.94 15.63
N SER A 119 -4.60 4.68 14.51
CA SER A 119 -4.36 6.14 14.54
C SER A 119 -5.64 6.97 14.42
N PRO A 120 -5.93 7.88 15.38
CA PRO A 120 -6.98 8.87 15.21
C PRO A 120 -6.63 9.81 14.05
N PRO A 121 -7.63 10.30 13.30
CA PRO A 121 -7.39 11.39 12.38
C PRO A 121 -6.82 12.58 13.16
N SER A 122 -5.74 13.16 12.61
CA SER A 122 -5.05 14.32 13.18
C SER A 122 -6.02 15.50 13.29
N GLY A 123 -6.47 15.82 14.51
CA GLY A 123 -7.21 17.06 14.81
C GLY A 123 -8.41 16.95 15.77
N ALA A 124 -8.86 15.75 16.16
CA ALA A 124 -10.01 15.61 17.08
C ALA A 124 -9.57 15.31 18.52
N ALA A 125 -10.03 16.12 19.47
CA ALA A 125 -9.88 15.85 20.91
C ALA A 125 -10.59 14.53 21.29
N PRO A 126 -10.06 13.75 22.23
CA PRO A 126 -10.63 12.46 22.60
C PRO A 126 -11.88 12.65 23.46
N ALA A 127 -13.06 12.56 22.84
CA ALA A 127 -14.30 12.31 23.58
C ALA A 127 -14.39 10.81 23.93
N ALA A 128 -14.93 10.50 25.10
CA ALA A 128 -14.96 9.18 25.72
C ALA A 128 -15.33 8.03 24.75
N GLY A 129 -14.37 7.12 24.53
CA GLY A 129 -14.48 5.94 23.67
C GLY A 129 -13.96 6.19 22.24
N PRO A 130 -13.14 5.30 21.63
CA PRO A 130 -12.47 5.59 20.36
C PRO A 130 -13.47 5.58 19.18
N PRO A 131 -13.73 6.71 18.48
CA PRO A 131 -14.81 6.78 17.50
C PRO A 131 -14.47 6.22 16.10
N TRP A 132 -13.36 5.50 15.90
CA TRP A 132 -12.91 5.06 14.57
C TRP A 132 -12.23 3.68 14.53
N ARG A 133 -12.52 2.78 15.49
CA ARG A 133 -12.24 1.33 15.32
C ARG A 133 -13.26 0.70 14.38
N LEU A 134 -13.34 1.16 13.14
CA LEU A 134 -14.08 0.41 12.13
C LEU A 134 -13.17 -0.72 11.65
N PRO A 135 -13.59 -1.99 11.73
CA PRO A 135 -12.88 -3.05 11.04
C PRO A 135 -13.12 -2.86 9.54
N LEU A 136 -12.45 -1.88 8.92
CA LEU A 136 -12.47 -1.80 7.48
C LEU A 136 -11.94 -3.13 6.94
N PRO A 137 -12.68 -3.81 6.04
CA PRO A 137 -12.19 -5.02 5.43
C PRO A 137 -10.82 -4.78 4.81
N ALA A 138 -9.88 -5.68 5.07
CA ALA A 138 -8.53 -5.57 4.51
C ALA A 138 -8.56 -5.52 2.98
N ALA A 139 -9.52 -6.21 2.36
CA ALA A 139 -9.74 -6.18 0.92
C ALA A 139 -10.10 -4.78 0.40
N LEU A 140 -10.97 -4.05 1.12
CA LEU A 140 -11.36 -2.69 0.74
C LEU A 140 -10.19 -1.72 0.88
N ALA A 141 -9.41 -1.86 1.96
CA ALA A 141 -8.16 -1.10 2.10
C ALA A 141 -7.19 -1.39 0.95
N ALA A 142 -7.06 -2.65 0.51
CA ALA A 142 -6.19 -2.99 -0.63
C ALA A 142 -6.65 -2.28 -1.91
N LEU A 143 -7.96 -2.23 -2.19
CA LEU A 143 -8.54 -1.54 -3.35
C LEU A 143 -8.24 -0.03 -3.37
N TRP A 144 -8.04 0.57 -2.20
CA TRP A 144 -7.71 1.99 -2.06
C TRP A 144 -6.21 2.25 -2.06
N LEU A 145 -5.45 1.45 -1.32
CA LEU A 145 -4.03 1.69 -1.11
C LEU A 145 -3.16 1.23 -2.28
N LEU A 146 -3.50 0.11 -2.95
CA LEU A 146 -2.69 -0.40 -4.07
C LEU A 146 -2.62 0.59 -5.25
N PRO A 147 -3.71 1.25 -5.66
CA PRO A 147 -3.64 2.28 -6.70
C PRO A 147 -2.99 3.58 -6.21
N ALA A 148 -3.06 3.86 -4.90
CA ALA A 148 -2.50 5.07 -4.30
C ALA A 148 -0.97 5.01 -4.08
N ILE A 149 -0.39 3.81 -4.04
CA ILE A 149 1.07 3.60 -3.98
C ILE A 149 1.67 3.53 -5.39
N ALA A 150 1.00 4.10 -6.40
CA ALA A 150 1.51 4.21 -7.77
C ALA A 150 3.00 4.55 -7.73
N ILE A 151 3.80 3.73 -8.42
CA ILE A 151 5.25 3.85 -8.46
C ILE A 151 5.55 5.25 -8.99
N ASP A 152 5.88 6.17 -8.08
CA ASP A 152 6.44 7.46 -8.47
C ASP A 152 7.79 7.13 -9.10
N ASP A 153 7.82 7.16 -10.44
CA ASP A 153 8.98 6.70 -11.20
C ASP A 153 10.20 7.62 -10.98
N ASP A 154 10.03 8.93 -10.69
CA ASP A 154 11.18 9.85 -10.86
C ASP A 154 11.31 11.05 -9.90
N GLY A 155 10.39 11.28 -8.96
CA GLY A 155 10.34 12.59 -8.27
C GLY A 155 11.44 12.85 -7.23
N ALA A 156 11.94 11.81 -6.56
CA ALA A 156 12.97 11.95 -5.54
C ALA A 156 14.24 11.27 -6.05
N GLY A 157 15.13 12.07 -6.64
CA GLY A 157 16.43 11.63 -7.12
C GLY A 157 17.16 10.72 -6.12
N PRO A 158 18.12 9.90 -6.59
CA PRO A 158 18.82 8.94 -5.75
C PRO A 158 19.36 9.65 -4.50
N ALA A 159 19.18 9.00 -3.34
CA ALA A 159 19.79 9.51 -2.11
C ALA A 159 21.29 9.72 -2.36
N ASP A 160 21.75 10.97 -2.24
CA ASP A 160 23.15 11.31 -2.44
C ASP A 160 24.00 10.56 -1.39
N GLY A 161 24.81 9.63 -1.88
CA GLY A 161 25.67 8.81 -1.02
C GLY A 161 26.78 9.58 -0.33
N ASN A 162 27.03 10.83 -0.71
CA ASN A 162 28.03 11.68 -0.09
C ASN A 162 27.59 12.26 1.26
N ASP A 163 26.31 12.13 1.63
CA ASP A 163 25.83 12.57 2.94
C ASP A 163 26.39 11.66 4.05
N PRO A 164 27.24 12.18 4.97
CA PRO A 164 27.88 11.38 6.00
C PRO A 164 26.88 10.73 6.98
N ARG A 165 25.63 11.23 7.04
CA ARG A 165 24.57 10.64 7.88
C ARG A 165 24.20 9.22 7.45
N TRP A 166 24.46 8.83 6.19
CA TRP A 166 24.25 7.45 5.73
C TRP A 166 25.16 6.42 6.43
N ARG A 167 26.16 6.85 7.20
CA ARG A 167 26.93 5.96 8.07
C ARG A 167 26.09 5.40 9.22
N ASP A 168 25.05 6.11 9.64
CA ASP A 168 24.08 5.61 10.61
C ASP A 168 23.06 4.68 9.90
N PRO A 169 22.95 3.39 10.30
CA PRO A 169 21.97 2.47 9.72
C PRO A 169 20.52 2.86 9.99
N ALA A 170 20.24 3.70 10.99
CA ALA A 170 18.90 4.18 11.32
C ALA A 170 18.53 5.47 10.57
N PHE A 171 19.48 6.12 9.89
CA PHE A 171 19.22 7.35 9.16
C PHE A 171 18.33 7.10 7.92
N ALA A 172 17.29 7.93 7.79
CA ALA A 172 16.43 8.02 6.62
C ALA A 172 16.05 9.48 6.39
N LEU A 173 15.86 9.87 5.13
CA LEU A 173 15.41 11.22 4.78
C LEU A 173 13.95 11.43 5.25
N PRO A 174 13.58 12.64 5.67
CA PRO A 174 12.19 12.95 5.97
C PRO A 174 11.34 12.87 4.70
N ALA A 175 10.20 12.20 4.78
CA ALA A 175 9.17 12.19 3.74
C ALA A 175 7.89 12.87 4.23
N ALA A 176 7.13 13.47 3.32
CA ALA A 176 5.82 14.00 3.66
C ALA A 176 4.84 12.84 3.97
N PRO A 177 3.98 12.96 5.00
CA PRO A 177 2.85 12.05 5.14
C PRO A 177 1.90 12.21 3.94
N THR A 178 0.95 11.28 3.81
CA THR A 178 -0.03 11.32 2.72
C THR A 178 -1.43 11.16 3.26
N ALA A 179 -2.38 11.78 2.59
CA ALA A 179 -3.79 11.57 2.83
C ALA A 179 -4.42 10.95 1.58
N LEU A 180 -5.32 10.00 1.76
CA LEU A 180 -6.13 9.45 0.69
C LEU A 180 -7.59 9.66 1.03
N GLN A 181 -8.33 10.32 0.14
CA GLN A 181 -9.79 10.36 0.22
C GLN A 181 -10.34 9.19 -0.61
N PRO A 182 -10.95 8.18 0.01
CA PRO A 182 -11.62 7.13 -0.74
C PRO A 182 -12.77 7.69 -1.56
N ASP A 183 -12.90 7.19 -2.79
CA ASP A 183 -14.01 7.48 -3.69
C ASP A 183 -14.83 6.20 -3.92
N LEU A 184 -16.05 6.18 -3.39
CA LEU A 184 -16.96 5.03 -3.49
C LEU A 184 -17.38 4.74 -4.93
N THR A 185 -17.49 5.75 -5.78
CA THR A 185 -17.85 5.61 -7.20
C THR A 185 -16.75 4.89 -7.95
N ILE A 186 -15.50 5.36 -7.77
CA ILE A 186 -14.31 4.72 -8.36
C ILE A 186 -14.14 3.32 -7.79
N THR A 187 -14.40 3.13 -6.50
CA THR A 187 -14.30 1.82 -5.84
C THR A 187 -15.30 0.83 -6.43
N HIS A 188 -16.56 1.24 -6.56
CA HIS A 188 -17.61 0.43 -7.17
C HIS A 188 -17.23 0.02 -8.60
N ALA A 189 -16.85 1.00 -9.43
CA ALA A 189 -16.42 0.73 -10.81
C ALA A 189 -15.27 -0.29 -10.86
N ARG A 190 -14.22 -0.12 -10.03
CA ARG A 190 -13.09 -1.05 -9.96
C ARG A 190 -13.51 -2.47 -9.55
N ILE A 191 -14.45 -2.61 -8.62
CA ILE A 191 -14.95 -3.93 -8.21
C ILE A 191 -15.66 -4.60 -9.37
N VAL A 192 -16.56 -3.89 -10.05
CA VAL A 192 -17.31 -4.40 -11.20
C VAL A 192 -16.37 -4.78 -12.34
N ASP A 193 -15.48 -3.87 -12.74
CA ASP A 193 -14.53 -4.09 -13.83
C ASP A 193 -13.56 -5.23 -13.52
N GLY A 194 -13.05 -5.27 -12.28
CA GLY A 194 -12.14 -6.32 -11.82
C GLY A 194 -12.81 -7.69 -11.80
N ALA A 195 -14.07 -7.79 -11.33
CA ALA A 195 -14.82 -9.03 -11.36
C ALA A 195 -15.09 -9.49 -12.81
N ALA A 196 -15.51 -8.58 -13.68
CA ALA A 196 -15.72 -8.89 -15.09
C ALA A 196 -14.42 -9.40 -15.76
N ALA A 197 -13.32 -8.68 -15.59
CA ALA A 197 -12.01 -9.08 -16.12
C ALA A 197 -11.54 -10.44 -15.59
N LEU A 198 -11.75 -10.70 -14.30
CA LEU A 198 -11.40 -11.98 -13.67
C LEU A 198 -12.19 -13.14 -14.30
N THR A 199 -13.51 -12.97 -14.47
CA THR A 199 -14.36 -14.01 -15.08
C THR A 199 -14.10 -14.22 -16.57
N ALA A 200 -13.63 -13.18 -17.28
CA ALA A 200 -13.27 -13.29 -18.68
C ALA A 200 -11.94 -14.04 -18.89
N GLN A 201 -10.99 -13.91 -17.96
CA GLN A 201 -9.65 -14.46 -18.12
C GLN A 201 -9.44 -15.81 -17.41
N VAL A 202 -10.24 -16.11 -16.39
CA VAL A 202 -10.05 -17.31 -15.57
C VAL A 202 -11.29 -18.19 -15.65
N PRO A 203 -11.17 -19.44 -16.13
CA PRO A 203 -12.31 -20.36 -16.18
C PRO A 203 -12.95 -20.55 -14.80
N ALA A 204 -14.28 -20.57 -14.76
CA ALA A 204 -15.04 -20.75 -13.51
C ALA A 204 -14.58 -21.96 -12.65
N PRO A 205 -14.22 -23.13 -13.22
CA PRO A 205 -13.69 -24.24 -12.42
C PRO A 205 -12.38 -23.92 -11.71
N VAL A 206 -11.51 -23.12 -12.32
CA VAL A 206 -10.22 -22.69 -11.75
C VAL A 206 -10.47 -21.70 -10.60
N LEU A 207 -11.37 -20.73 -10.80
CA LEU A 207 -11.78 -19.81 -9.73
C LEU A 207 -12.39 -20.56 -8.55
N ALA A 208 -13.27 -21.52 -8.79
CA ALA A 208 -13.89 -22.33 -7.76
C ALA A 208 -12.87 -23.14 -6.95
N ALA A 209 -11.90 -23.77 -7.62
CA ALA A 209 -10.82 -24.51 -6.97
C ALA A 209 -9.93 -23.58 -6.12
N TRP A 210 -9.62 -22.39 -6.62
CA TRP A 210 -8.85 -21.40 -5.88
C TRP A 210 -9.60 -20.89 -4.63
N TYR A 211 -10.89 -20.56 -4.76
CA TYR A 211 -11.73 -20.19 -3.62
C TYR A 211 -11.86 -21.32 -2.60
N ALA A 212 -12.01 -22.56 -3.04
CA ALA A 212 -12.03 -23.72 -2.15
C ALA A 212 -10.73 -23.84 -1.35
N THR A 213 -9.58 -23.60 -1.99
CA THR A 213 -8.27 -23.56 -1.32
C THR A 213 -8.21 -22.47 -0.25
N LEU A 214 -8.69 -21.26 -0.56
CA LEU A 214 -8.76 -20.15 0.41
C LEU A 214 -9.65 -20.48 1.61
N LEU A 215 -10.84 -21.02 1.36
CA LEU A 215 -11.80 -21.38 2.40
C LEU A 215 -11.28 -22.53 3.29
N ALA A 216 -10.47 -23.42 2.72
CA ALA A 216 -9.77 -24.47 3.46
C ALA A 216 -8.54 -23.96 4.25
N GLY A 217 -8.19 -22.67 4.15
CA GLY A 217 -7.03 -22.08 4.80
C GLY A 217 -5.68 -22.36 4.12
N GLY A 218 -5.69 -22.80 2.85
CA GLY A 218 -4.48 -23.05 2.08
C GLY A 218 -3.68 -21.77 1.85
N CYS A 219 -2.38 -21.81 2.14
CA CYS A 219 -1.47 -20.67 1.95
C CYS A 219 -0.09 -21.16 1.43
N PRO A 220 0.43 -20.62 0.31
CA PRO A 220 -0.17 -19.56 -0.51
C PRO A 220 -1.29 -20.09 -1.42
N ALA A 221 -2.40 -19.34 -1.52
CA ALA A 221 -3.43 -19.59 -2.52
C ALA A 221 -3.08 -18.80 -3.79
N VAL A 222 -2.58 -19.49 -4.81
CA VAL A 222 -2.15 -18.87 -6.06
C VAL A 222 -3.22 -19.07 -7.12
N LEU A 223 -3.74 -17.98 -7.67
CA LEU A 223 -4.57 -18.05 -8.86
C LEU A 223 -3.62 -18.21 -10.06
N PRO A 224 -3.79 -19.25 -10.90
CA PRO A 224 -2.97 -19.38 -12.11
C PRO A 224 -3.14 -18.12 -12.93
N ALA A 225 -2.04 -17.39 -13.17
CA ALA A 225 -2.12 -16.17 -13.93
C ALA A 225 -2.56 -16.52 -15.36
N PRO A 226 -3.57 -15.84 -15.93
CA PRO A 226 -3.68 -15.77 -17.37
C PRO A 226 -2.37 -15.16 -17.90
N ALA A 227 -1.94 -15.57 -19.10
CA ALA A 227 -0.72 -15.03 -19.72
C ALA A 227 -0.71 -13.50 -19.65
N ALA A 228 0.48 -12.91 -19.45
CA ALA A 228 0.67 -11.49 -19.17
C ALA A 228 -0.26 -10.59 -20.02
N LEU A 229 -0.93 -9.63 -19.37
CA LEU A 229 -1.58 -8.54 -20.09
C LEU A 229 -0.50 -7.82 -20.92
N PRO A 230 -0.75 -7.58 -22.22
CA PRO A 230 0.20 -6.91 -23.11
C PRO A 230 0.56 -5.50 -22.66
#